data_AF-A0A3D0C3J3-F1
#
_entry.id   AF-A0A3D0C3J3-F1
#
_cell.length_a   1.000
_cell.length_b   1.000
_cell.length_c   1.000
_cell.angle_alpha   90.00
_cell.angle_beta   90.00
_cell.angle_gamma   90.00
#
_symmetry.space_group_name_H-M   'P 1'
#
loop_
_entity.id
_entity.type
_entity.pdbx_description
1 polymer ?
#
loop_
_entity_poly.entity_id
_entity_poly.type
_entity_poly.pdbx_seq_one_letter_code
_entity_poly.pdbx_strand_id
1 'polypeptide(L)' 'MINRNEITTKALKKAGGAKALADLLKISQPSVSGWKKIPADRCIAVEAITGISRHKLRPDVFGRQ' A
#
# COMPACT_ATOMS: atom_id res chain seq x y z
N MET A 1 -16.85 -9.12 -2.61
CA MET A 1 -16.29 -7.83 -3.10
C MET A 1 -15.36 -7.29 -2.01
N ILE A 2 -14.06 -7.13 -2.26
CA ILE A 2 -13.13 -6.66 -1.20
C ILE A 2 -13.28 -5.14 -1.05
N ASN A 3 -13.81 -4.68 0.08
CA ASN A 3 -13.89 -3.26 0.43
C ASN A 3 -12.48 -2.73 0.76
N ARG A 4 -11.78 -2.21 -0.25
CA ARG A 4 -10.45 -1.60 -0.12
C ARG A 4 -10.57 -0.14 0.30
N ASN A 5 -9.65 0.31 1.15
CA ASN A 5 -9.54 1.72 1.51
C ASN A 5 -9.09 2.56 0.30
N GLU A 6 -9.65 3.75 0.14
CA GLU A 6 -9.30 4.68 -0.94
C GLU A 6 -7.79 4.97 -0.99
N ILE A 7 -7.15 5.12 0.18
CA ILE A 7 -5.73 5.42 0.25
C ILE A 7 -4.87 4.28 -0.31
N THR A 8 -5.29 3.03 -0.11
CA THR A 8 -4.62 1.84 -0.67
C THR A 8 -4.71 1.87 -2.20
N THR A 9 -5.88 2.17 -2.75
CA THR A 9 -6.08 2.30 -4.20
C THR A 9 -5.25 3.44 -4.77
N LYS A 10 -5.16 4.57 -4.06
CA LYS A 10 -4.35 5.72 -4.45
C LYS A 10 -2.85 5.39 -4.45
N ALA A 11 -2.37 4.68 -3.43
CA ALA A 11 -1.00 4.18 -3.35
C ALA A 11 -0.69 3.21 -4.50
N LEU A 12 -1.59 2.26 -4.77
CA LEU A 12 -1.45 1.33 -5.89
C LEU A 12 -1.38 2.08 -7.22
N LYS A 13 -2.28 3.03 -7.49
CA LYS A 13 -2.23 3.84 -8.71
C LYS A 13 -0.91 4.62 -8.83
N LYS A 14 -0.46 5.26 -7.75
CA LYS A 14 0.82 5.98 -7.73
C LYS A 14 2.02 5.07 -7.98
N ALA A 15 1.99 3.84 -7.49
CA ALA A 15 3.04 2.85 -7.71
C ALA A 15 3.07 2.25 -9.13
N GLY A 16 2.09 2.57 -9.99
CA GLY A 16 1.94 1.92 -11.30
C GLY A 16 1.10 0.63 -11.28
N GLY A 17 0.35 0.41 -10.20
CA GLY A 17 -0.61 -0.69 -10.03
C GLY A 17 -0.15 -1.78 -9.07
N ALA A 18 -1.04 -2.76 -8.82
CA ALA A 18 -0.77 -3.88 -7.92
C ALA A 18 0.39 -4.78 -8.39
N LYS A 19 0.57 -4.91 -9.71
CA LYS A 19 1.65 -5.72 -10.29
C LYS A 19 3.01 -5.05 -10.10
N ALA A 20 3.12 -3.76 -10.41
CA ALA A 20 4.36 -2.99 -10.21
C ALA A 20 4.76 -2.96 -8.74
N LEU A 21 3.80 -2.72 -7.83
CA LEU A 21 4.06 -2.76 -6.40
C LEU A 21 4.51 -4.15 -5.93
N ALA A 22 3.90 -5.22 -6.45
CA ALA A 22 4.28 -6.59 -6.09
C ALA A 22 5.71 -6.93 -6.53
N ASP A 23 6.09 -6.50 -7.73
CA ASP A 23 7.42 -6.69 -8.30
C ASP A 23 8.50 -5.96 -7.47
N LEU A 24 8.26 -4.68 -7.17
CA LEU A 24 9.15 -3.86 -6.32
C LEU A 24 9.30 -4.43 -4.90
N LEU A 25 8.22 -5.00 -4.37
CA LEU A 25 8.20 -5.63 -3.05
C LEU A 25 8.64 -7.10 -3.07
N LYS A 26 9.06 -7.62 -4.24
CA LYS A 26 9.45 -9.02 -4.47
C LYS A 26 8.46 -10.03 -3.89
N ILE A 27 7.17 -9.80 -4.10
CA ILE A 27 6.10 -10.71 -3.68
C ILE A 27 5.12 -11.00 -4.80
N SER A 28 4.31 -12.04 -4.59
CA SER A 28 3.26 -12.39 -5.53
C SER A 28 2.18 -11.30 -5.61
N GLN A 29 1.83 -10.90 -6.83
CA GLN A 29 0.72 -10.00 -7.14
C GLN A 29 -0.61 -10.38 -6.44
N PRO A 30 -1.01 -11.65 -6.30
CA PRO A 30 -2.21 -12.01 -5.52
C PRO A 30 -2.12 -11.61 -4.04
N SER A 31 -0.93 -11.61 -3.44
CA SER A 31 -0.75 -11.11 -2.06
C SER A 31 -1.09 -9.63 -1.98
N VAL A 32 -0.58 -8.82 -2.92
CA VAL A 32 -0.92 -7.40 -3.00
C VAL A 32 -2.41 -7.23 -3.26
N SER A 33 -3.00 -8.01 -4.18
CA SER A 33 -4.42 -7.96 -4.55
C SER A 33 -5.38 -8.37 -3.43
N GLY A 34 -4.93 -9.14 -2.44
CA GLY A 34 -5.71 -9.48 -1.25
C GLY A 34 -5.75 -8.38 -0.19
N TRP A 35 -4.87 -7.38 -0.26
CA TRP A 35 -4.78 -6.36 0.80
C TRP A 35 -6.01 -5.46 0.85
N LYS A 36 -6.78 -5.52 1.94
CA LYS A 36 -7.75 -4.47 2.29
C LYS A 36 -7.06 -3.16 2.68
N LYS A 37 -5.92 -3.28 3.36
CA LYS A 37 -5.05 -2.19 3.85
C LYS A 37 -3.60 -2.63 3.70
N ILE A 38 -2.70 -1.68 3.48
CA ILE A 38 -1.27 -1.97 3.34
C ILE A 38 -0.73 -2.40 4.72
N PRO A 39 -0.03 -3.53 4.82
CA PRO A 39 0.56 -3.97 6.08
C PRO A 39 1.63 -2.97 6.55
N ALA A 40 1.75 -2.78 7.87
CA ALA A 40 2.63 -1.78 8.46
C ALA A 40 4.10 -1.98 8.06
N ASP A 41 4.55 -3.23 8.03
CA ASP A 41 5.88 -3.64 7.59
C ASP A 41 6.23 -3.14 6.17
N ARG A 42 5.23 -3.10 5.27
CA ARG A 42 5.41 -2.64 3.89
C ARG A 42 5.11 -1.17 3.71
N CYS A 43 4.55 -0.47 4.70
CA CYS A 43 4.23 0.95 4.56
C CYS A 43 5.47 1.79 4.26
N ILE A 44 6.64 1.42 4.80
CA ILE A 44 7.91 2.11 4.51
C ILE A 44 8.30 1.95 3.04
N ALA A 45 8.24 0.73 2.50
CA ALA A 45 8.55 0.48 1.10
C ALA A 45 7.51 1.15 0.16
N VAL A 46 6.23 1.09 0.50
CA VAL A 46 5.18 1.79 -0.27
C VAL A 46 5.36 3.32 -0.19
N GLU A 47 5.76 3.87 0.95
CA GLU A 47 6.09 5.29 1.12
C GLU A 47 7.26 5.68 0.20
N ALA A 48 8.32 4.88 0.13
CA ALA A 48 9.45 5.13 -0.76
C ALA A 48 9.07 5.08 -2.26
N ILE A 49 8.18 4.16 -2.65
CA ILE A 49 7.75 3.99 -4.05
C ILE A 49 6.74 5.06 -4.47
N THR A 50 5.76 5.36 -3.60
CA THR A 50 4.62 6.21 -3.93
C THR A 50 4.77 7.65 -3.44
N GLY A 51 5.68 7.91 -2.51
CA GLY A 51 5.79 9.17 -1.78
C GLY A 51 4.56 9.48 -0.92
N ILE A 52 3.72 8.50 -0.58
CA ILE A 52 2.60 8.69 0.35
C ILE A 52 3.07 8.34 1.76
N SER A 53 2.97 9.30 2.68
CA SER A 53 3.33 9.09 4.08
C SER A 53 2.60 7.90 4.70
N ARG A 54 3.34 7.06 5.43
CA ARG A 54 2.84 5.92 6.19
C ARG A 54 1.70 6.27 7.15
N HIS A 55 1.71 7.49 7.69
CA HIS A 55 0.63 8.06 8.51
C HIS A 55 -0.70 8.16 7.77
N LYS A 56 -0.68 8.42 6.45
CA LYS A 56 -1.89 8.43 5.61
C LYS A 56 -2.30 7.00 5.22
N LEU A 57 -1.33 6.13 4.97
CA LEU A 57 -1.61 4.73 4.61
C LEU A 57 -2.23 3.96 5.77
N ARG A 58 -1.71 4.18 6.99
CA ARG A 58 -2.05 3.46 8.22
C ARG A 58 -2.06 4.43 9.40
N PRO A 59 -3.04 5.36 9.46
CA PRO A 59 -3.18 6.28 10.60
C PRO A 59 -3.46 5.52 11.90
N ASP A 60 -4.02 4.31 11.82
CA ASP A 60 -4.27 3.46 12.98
C ASP A 60 -3.00 2.86 13.61
N VAL A 61 -1.88 2.80 12.87
CA VAL A 61 -0.60 2.32 13.42
C VAL A 61 0.38 3.45 13.68
N PHE A 62 0.49 4.40 12.74
CA PHE A 62 1.49 5.45 12.82
C PHE A 62 0.95 6.73 13.50
N GLY A 63 -0.34 6.77 13.84
CA GLY A 63 -1.00 7.96 14.35
C GLY A 63 -1.31 8.97 13.24
N ARG A 64 -2.27 9.86 13.52
CA ARG A 64 -2.63 10.98 12.65
C ARG A 64 -1.59 12.09 12.88
N GLN A 65 -0.74 12.34 11.88
CA GLN A 65 0.16 13.50 11.86
C GLN A 65 -0.60 14.74 11.41
#